data_AF-K0R0K8-F1
#
_entry.id   AF-K0R0K8-F1
#
_cell.length_a   1.000
_cell.length_b   1.000
_cell.length_c   1.000
_cell.angle_alpha   90.00
_cell.angle_beta   90.00
_cell.angle_gamma   90.00
#
_symmetry.space_group_name_H-M   'P 1'
#
loop_
_entity.id
_entity.type
_entity.pdbx_description
1 polymer ?
#
loop_
_entity_poly.entity_id
_entity_poly.type
_entity_poly.pdbx_seq_one_letter_code
_entity_poly.pdbx_strand_id
1 'polypeptide(L)'
;MCLMLALTGPAGGGAGVGSAPQGRAAGAGAARAVDALDVRAATTQVNHTQAINVYNEFVDHANKQAVEKGLPEVYKKFDELTVEDVIGDELQPGVPADPNSPEIMGVMGEFANFLLVRTKPGGDPYAPLTSAQYFSSFKTVLFKKFKGLAYRSSTPEWYEQLYRGLRMKATVECIKRGGRVTKKAVGMSTEALKSTALFLLKQDNKSLGYEDRAILVTLYHAVGRGGEVDSSTWESAQYDTDRSMLVFDWGESKNGVQYAMTMHPQNPGEKNDGWLTDWNHAMAGHILQNGISYLFPAYTGMAPGGAATKVSKIIKKARDGGVDGIPEEMASHGLRVTGTDVMIAPSLDAIIDSNNAQMIENFCNELFQPTAIHALLNNQLKHFRNTMAATLLMYYRETKAALGHNCPLIRAIHGAALDSGLSLGDLPRFADLIMKRFKIVNAQNMTTDKDKAIEFLTNACVEMLEEQKEIKATVVGLKDDTNEIKGKLDQVLGAIETLSLTTPRAPSSGSKRRRRHDDIDPEELDSRLEDGAPTAAAAQPAQPAAAQPAQPAAA
;
A
#
# COMPACT_ATOMS: atom_id res chain seq x y z
N MET A 1 53.57 -13.97 -36.79
CA MET A 1 53.04 -15.34 -36.82
C MET A 1 51.52 -15.21 -36.94
N CYS A 2 50.98 -15.50 -38.15
CA CYS A 2 49.58 -15.50 -38.67
C CYS A 2 48.62 -14.40 -38.17
N LEU A 3 48.25 -13.32 -38.88
CA LEU A 3 47.69 -13.10 -40.25
C LEU A 3 46.16 -13.36 -40.39
N MET A 4 45.39 -12.27 -40.23
CA MET A 4 44.24 -11.72 -41.02
C MET A 4 43.09 -12.54 -41.64
N LEU A 5 41.92 -11.86 -41.66
CA LEU A 5 40.73 -11.90 -42.58
C LEU A 5 39.75 -13.07 -42.42
N ALA A 6 38.43 -12.99 -42.69
CA ALA A 6 37.43 -11.93 -42.83
C ALA A 6 36.03 -12.60 -43.01
N LEU A 7 34.98 -11.89 -42.61
CA LEU A 7 33.61 -11.84 -43.18
C LEU A 7 32.75 -13.14 -43.27
N THR A 8 31.63 -13.15 -42.55
CA THR A 8 30.25 -13.04 -43.11
C THR A 8 29.21 -13.04 -41.98
N GLY A 9 28.24 -12.11 -42.02
CA GLY A 9 26.96 -12.22 -41.30
C GLY A 9 25.97 -13.11 -42.08
N PRO A 10 24.69 -13.29 -41.66
CA PRO A 10 23.85 -12.24 -41.05
C PRO A 10 22.87 -12.65 -39.90
N ALA A 11 22.32 -11.61 -39.28
CA ALA A 11 20.96 -11.41 -38.73
C ALA A 11 20.37 -12.31 -37.62
N GLY A 12 19.99 -11.66 -36.50
CA GLY A 12 19.01 -12.16 -35.52
C GLY A 12 19.12 -11.46 -34.18
N GLY A 13 18.20 -10.52 -33.89
CA GLY A 13 18.29 -9.53 -32.82
C GLY A 13 18.17 -10.04 -31.38
N GLY A 14 18.77 -9.27 -30.46
CA GLY A 14 18.57 -9.36 -29.02
C GLY A 14 18.90 -8.01 -28.39
N ALA A 15 17.88 -7.22 -28.06
CA ALA A 15 18.02 -5.98 -27.30
C ALA A 15 18.27 -6.32 -25.83
N GLY A 16 19.52 -6.24 -25.40
CA GLY A 16 19.93 -6.33 -24.00
C GLY A 16 19.69 -5.00 -23.28
N VAL A 17 18.98 -5.07 -22.16
CA VAL A 17 18.78 -3.96 -21.22
C VAL A 17 20.09 -3.71 -20.47
N GLY A 18 20.64 -2.51 -20.64
CA GLY A 18 21.89 -2.07 -20.01
C GLY A 18 21.73 -1.81 -18.51
N SER A 19 22.53 -2.54 -17.73
CA SER A 19 22.86 -2.26 -16.34
C SER A 19 23.70 -0.98 -16.24
N ALA A 20 23.22 0.02 -15.49
CA ALA A 20 24.00 1.22 -15.15
C ALA A 20 24.80 1.00 -13.85
N PRO A 21 26.10 1.37 -13.79
CA PRO A 21 26.93 1.19 -12.61
C PRO A 21 26.78 2.36 -11.61
N GLN A 22 26.69 2.02 -10.33
CA GLN A 22 26.81 2.93 -9.19
C GLN A 22 28.27 3.37 -9.01
N GLY A 23 28.52 4.68 -8.89
CA GLY A 23 29.80 5.18 -8.40
C GLY A 23 30.02 6.67 -8.60
N ARG A 24 30.08 7.41 -7.47
CA ARG A 24 30.57 8.79 -7.28
C ARG A 24 29.71 9.93 -7.83
N ALA A 25 29.00 10.63 -6.93
CA ALA A 25 28.63 12.04 -7.13
C ALA A 25 28.32 12.77 -5.80
N ALA A 26 29.31 12.97 -4.93
CA ALA A 26 29.16 13.84 -3.75
C ALA A 26 29.26 15.35 -4.07
N GLY A 27 29.53 15.74 -5.33
CA GLY A 27 29.70 17.14 -5.74
C GLY A 27 28.64 17.68 -6.72
N ALA A 28 27.79 16.83 -7.30
CA ALA A 28 26.82 17.24 -8.34
C ALA A 28 25.40 17.53 -7.81
N GLY A 29 25.18 17.37 -6.50
CA GLY A 29 23.85 17.45 -5.88
C GLY A 29 23.27 18.86 -5.78
N ALA A 30 24.10 19.90 -5.67
CA ALA A 30 23.63 21.28 -5.50
C ALA A 30 23.12 21.90 -6.81
N ALA A 31 23.79 21.64 -7.94
CA ALA A 31 23.40 22.18 -9.25
C ALA A 31 22.16 21.47 -9.81
N ARG A 32 22.08 20.14 -9.72
CA ARG A 32 20.90 19.36 -10.16
C ARG A 32 19.65 19.61 -9.33
N ALA A 33 19.79 20.02 -8.06
CA ALA A 33 18.64 20.37 -7.22
C ALA A 33 17.95 21.66 -7.70
N VAL A 34 18.66 22.56 -8.38
CA VAL A 34 18.10 23.80 -8.92
C VAL A 34 17.37 23.52 -10.25
N ASP A 35 17.96 22.71 -11.13
CA ASP A 35 17.39 22.36 -12.44
C ASP A 35 16.15 21.45 -12.35
N ALA A 36 16.11 20.53 -11.37
CA ALA A 36 14.95 19.66 -11.14
C ALA A 36 13.69 20.40 -10.64
N LEU A 37 13.81 21.70 -10.30
CA LEU A 37 12.72 22.55 -9.84
C LEU A 37 12.11 23.42 -10.95
N ASP A 38 12.73 23.51 -12.13
CA ASP A 38 12.27 24.36 -13.25
C ASP A 38 11.11 23.75 -14.06
N VAL A 39 10.89 22.45 -14.00
CA VAL A 39 9.82 21.77 -14.79
C VAL A 39 8.41 21.98 -14.21
N ARG A 40 8.26 22.55 -13.00
CA ARG A 40 6.97 22.60 -12.28
C ARG A 40 6.10 23.84 -12.51
N ALA A 41 6.54 24.81 -13.31
CA ALA A 41 5.80 26.06 -13.50
C ALA A 41 4.53 25.90 -14.36
N ALA A 42 4.46 24.87 -15.21
CA ALA A 42 3.36 24.71 -16.18
C ALA A 42 2.01 24.29 -15.55
N THR A 43 1.95 23.89 -14.27
CA THR A 43 0.73 23.36 -13.62
C THR A 43 0.50 23.92 -12.21
N THR A 44 0.54 25.24 -12.07
CA THR A 44 0.40 25.93 -10.76
C THR A 44 -1.06 26.10 -10.31
N GLN A 45 -1.30 25.90 -9.00
CA GLN A 45 -2.60 26.08 -8.31
C GLN A 45 -3.12 27.54 -8.30
N VAL A 46 -2.30 28.50 -8.72
CA VAL A 46 -2.68 29.91 -8.84
C VAL A 46 -3.24 30.11 -10.23
N ASN A 47 -4.55 30.36 -10.33
CA ASN A 47 -5.16 30.70 -11.61
C ASN A 47 -4.57 32.03 -12.11
N HIS A 48 -4.29 32.11 -13.41
CA HIS A 48 -3.91 33.33 -14.13
C HIS A 48 -4.66 34.59 -13.69
N THR A 49 -5.97 34.50 -13.44
CA THR A 49 -6.78 35.61 -12.92
C THR A 49 -6.29 36.13 -11.57
N GLN A 50 -5.92 35.23 -10.65
CA GLN A 50 -5.39 35.63 -9.34
C GLN A 50 -4.03 36.30 -9.46
N ALA A 51 -3.18 35.84 -10.38
CA ALA A 51 -1.89 36.47 -10.63
C ALA A 51 -2.04 37.89 -11.20
N ILE A 52 -3.01 38.11 -12.09
CA ILE A 52 -3.37 39.45 -12.60
C ILE A 52 -3.86 40.35 -11.47
N ASN A 53 -4.74 39.85 -10.60
CA ASN A 53 -5.24 40.64 -9.46
C ASN A 53 -4.09 41.06 -8.53
N VAL A 54 -3.17 40.15 -8.22
CA VAL A 54 -2.01 40.46 -7.37
C VAL A 54 -1.07 41.49 -8.02
N TYR A 55 -0.92 41.47 -9.34
CA TYR A 55 -0.20 42.52 -10.07
C TYR A 55 -0.92 43.86 -10.03
N ASN A 56 -2.24 43.89 -10.26
CA ASN A 56 -3.01 45.12 -10.19
C ASN A 56 -2.98 45.73 -8.78
N GLU A 57 -2.96 44.91 -7.73
CA GLU A 57 -2.76 45.38 -6.37
C GLU A 57 -1.36 45.97 -6.14
N PHE A 58 -0.33 45.43 -6.79
CA PHE A 58 1.00 46.05 -6.80
C PHE A 58 0.95 47.44 -7.43
N VAL A 59 0.29 47.58 -8.59
CA VAL A 59 0.13 48.86 -9.29
C VAL A 59 -0.59 49.86 -8.40
N ASP A 60 -1.71 49.48 -7.78
CA ASP A 60 -2.45 50.33 -6.86
C ASP A 60 -1.58 50.75 -5.66
N HIS A 61 -0.79 49.83 -5.11
CA HIS A 61 0.12 50.11 -4.01
C HIS A 61 1.24 51.07 -4.40
N ALA A 62 1.89 50.84 -5.54
CA ALA A 62 3.02 51.63 -6.02
C ALA A 62 2.60 53.04 -6.44
N ASN A 63 1.50 53.17 -7.18
CA ASN A 63 0.95 54.47 -7.57
C ASN A 63 0.48 55.27 -6.36
N LYS A 64 -0.15 54.63 -5.37
CA LYS A 64 -0.49 55.30 -4.11
C LYS A 64 0.74 55.88 -3.42
N GLN A 65 1.83 55.11 -3.32
CA GLN A 65 3.08 55.62 -2.75
C GLN A 65 3.71 56.75 -3.56
N ALA A 66 3.58 56.72 -4.89
CA ALA A 66 4.07 57.79 -5.76
C ALA A 66 3.29 59.09 -5.52
N VAL A 67 1.96 59.01 -5.49
CA VAL A 67 1.07 60.16 -5.21
C VAL A 67 1.32 60.74 -3.82
N GLU A 68 1.51 59.89 -2.80
CA GLU A 68 1.86 60.35 -1.44
C GLU A 68 3.19 61.10 -1.39
N LYS A 69 4.11 60.82 -2.32
CA LYS A 69 5.39 61.52 -2.48
C LYS A 69 5.33 62.71 -3.44
N GLY A 70 4.14 63.05 -3.96
CA GLY A 70 3.95 64.14 -4.93
C GLY A 70 4.42 63.82 -6.35
N LEU A 71 4.61 62.53 -6.67
CA LEU A 71 4.97 62.05 -8.00
C LEU A 71 3.71 61.62 -8.77
N PRO A 72 3.70 61.71 -10.11
CA PRO A 72 2.61 61.18 -10.92
C PRO A 72 2.52 59.66 -10.79
N GLU A 73 1.34 59.10 -11.10
CA GLU A 73 1.18 57.65 -11.22
C GLU A 73 2.06 57.12 -12.37
N VAL A 74 2.81 56.06 -12.11
CA VAL A 74 3.85 55.55 -13.03
C VAL A 74 3.48 54.20 -13.61
N TYR A 75 2.74 53.37 -12.87
CA TYR A 75 2.44 51.99 -13.28
C TYR A 75 1.01 51.85 -13.80
N LYS A 76 0.82 50.99 -14.81
CA LYS A 76 -0.48 50.71 -15.44
C LYS A 76 -0.99 49.33 -15.03
N LYS A 77 -2.31 49.17 -14.92
CA LYS A 77 -2.92 47.86 -14.65
C LYS A 77 -2.74 46.93 -15.85
N PHE A 78 -2.85 45.63 -15.62
CA PHE A 78 -2.57 44.62 -16.66
C PHE A 78 -3.34 44.86 -17.97
N ASP A 79 -4.61 45.26 -17.88
CA ASP A 79 -5.45 45.49 -19.06
C ASP A 79 -5.07 46.77 -19.82
N GLU A 80 -4.47 47.75 -19.14
CA GLU A 80 -4.04 49.05 -19.67
C GLU A 80 -2.63 49.01 -20.28
N LEU A 81 -1.85 47.95 -20.03
CA LEU A 81 -0.52 47.78 -20.61
C LEU A 81 -0.59 47.76 -22.15
N THR A 82 0.31 48.53 -22.76
CA THR A 82 0.50 48.59 -24.22
C THR A 82 1.80 47.89 -24.65
N VAL A 83 2.04 47.79 -25.96
CA VAL A 83 3.30 47.24 -26.50
C VAL A 83 4.49 48.09 -26.08
N GLU A 84 4.36 49.42 -26.14
CA GLU A 84 5.42 50.36 -25.75
C GLU A 84 5.78 50.20 -24.26
N ASP A 85 4.77 50.07 -23.39
CA ASP A 85 4.99 49.88 -21.95
C ASP A 85 5.70 48.55 -21.61
N VAL A 86 5.60 47.55 -22.50
CA VAL A 86 6.00 46.18 -22.19
C VAL A 86 7.26 45.75 -22.92
N ILE A 87 7.34 46.06 -24.20
CA ILE A 87 8.41 45.68 -25.12
C ILE A 87 9.34 46.87 -25.35
N GLY A 88 8.81 48.08 -25.42
CA GLY A 88 9.52 49.27 -25.86
C GLY A 88 9.54 49.37 -27.39
N ASP A 89 10.67 49.81 -27.95
CA ASP A 89 10.84 49.92 -29.39
C ASP A 89 10.81 48.54 -30.08
N GLU A 90 10.01 48.42 -31.14
CA GLU A 90 9.95 47.23 -31.98
C GLU A 90 10.63 47.49 -33.33
N LEU A 91 11.51 46.58 -33.76
CA LEU A 91 12.12 46.63 -35.09
C LEU A 91 11.09 46.27 -36.18
N GLN A 92 10.16 45.37 -35.83
CA GLN A 92 9.00 44.94 -36.60
C GLN A 92 7.92 44.47 -35.61
N PRO A 93 6.63 44.44 -35.99
CA PRO A 93 5.55 44.01 -35.08
C PRO A 93 5.87 42.68 -34.38
N GLY A 94 6.02 42.73 -33.05
CA GLY A 94 6.38 41.56 -32.23
C GLY A 94 7.87 41.16 -32.24
N VAL A 95 8.77 42.02 -32.71
CA VAL A 95 10.23 41.83 -32.65
C VAL A 95 10.83 42.99 -31.83
N PRO A 96 11.17 42.76 -30.54
CA PRO A 96 11.82 43.78 -29.71
C PRO A 96 13.15 44.25 -30.31
N ALA A 97 13.45 45.54 -30.17
CA ALA A 97 14.77 46.10 -30.48
C ALA A 97 15.86 45.55 -29.54
N ASP A 98 15.54 45.36 -28.27
CA ASP A 98 16.39 44.63 -27.32
C ASP A 98 15.58 43.58 -26.53
N PRO A 99 15.61 42.29 -26.91
CA PRO A 99 14.88 41.23 -26.21
C PRO A 99 15.39 40.97 -24.78
N ASN A 100 16.60 41.43 -24.44
CA ASN A 100 17.22 41.19 -23.14
C ASN A 100 17.00 42.34 -22.15
N SER A 101 16.53 43.50 -22.63
CA SER A 101 16.20 44.67 -21.80
C SER A 101 14.85 45.30 -22.20
N PRO A 102 13.74 44.55 -22.14
CA PRO A 102 12.42 45.10 -22.46
C PRO A 102 11.99 46.11 -21.39
N GLU A 103 11.14 47.07 -21.76
CA GLU A 103 10.69 48.15 -20.87
C GLU A 103 10.01 47.63 -19.60
N ILE A 104 9.32 46.48 -19.69
CA ILE A 104 8.66 45.85 -18.53
C ILE A 104 9.63 45.29 -17.47
N MET A 105 10.93 45.14 -17.79
CA MET A 105 11.90 44.50 -16.91
C MET A 105 11.98 45.20 -15.54
N GLY A 106 12.01 46.53 -15.53
CA GLY A 106 12.05 47.32 -14.29
C GLY A 106 10.80 47.11 -13.43
N VAL A 107 9.62 47.17 -14.07
CA VAL A 107 8.32 46.95 -13.42
C VAL A 107 8.21 45.53 -12.85
N MET A 108 8.71 44.52 -13.57
CA MET A 108 8.78 43.14 -13.09
C MET A 108 9.72 43.00 -11.89
N GLY A 109 10.85 43.72 -11.88
CA GLY A 109 11.74 43.77 -10.73
C GLY A 109 11.08 44.33 -9.47
N GLU A 110 10.29 45.39 -9.62
CA GLU A 110 9.52 45.98 -8.52
C GLU A 110 8.36 45.10 -8.07
N PHE A 111 7.66 44.49 -9.02
CA PHE A 111 6.61 43.51 -8.71
C PHE A 111 7.17 42.32 -7.91
N ALA A 112 8.36 41.83 -8.28
CA ALA A 112 9.05 40.80 -7.50
C ALA A 112 9.35 41.27 -6.06
N ASN A 113 9.80 42.52 -5.88
CA ASN A 113 10.00 43.08 -4.54
C ASN A 113 8.69 43.21 -3.75
N PHE A 114 7.59 43.61 -4.39
CA PHE A 114 6.27 43.64 -3.77
C PHE A 114 5.84 42.25 -3.27
N LEU A 115 6.08 41.20 -4.05
CA LEU A 115 5.77 39.81 -3.66
C LEU A 115 6.59 39.30 -2.46
N LEU A 116 7.71 39.95 -2.11
CA LEU A 116 8.50 39.62 -0.91
C LEU A 116 7.84 40.14 0.37
N VAL A 117 7.23 41.33 0.29
CA VAL A 117 6.65 42.03 1.45
C VAL A 117 5.16 41.78 1.61
N ARG A 118 4.51 41.21 0.60
CA ARG A 118 3.08 40.89 0.62
C ARG A 118 2.73 39.81 1.63
N THR A 119 1.63 40.05 2.34
CA THR A 119 1.07 39.14 3.34
C THR A 119 -0.26 38.55 2.89
N LYS A 120 -0.59 37.37 3.44
CA LYS A 120 -1.89 36.72 3.29
C LYS A 120 -2.94 37.48 4.12
N PRO A 121 -4.24 37.26 3.83
CA PRO A 121 -5.30 37.58 4.78
C PRO A 121 -5.03 36.86 6.10
N GLY A 122 -4.61 37.59 7.13
CA GLY A 122 -4.08 37.05 8.39
C GLY A 122 -2.71 37.59 8.81
N GLY A 123 -2.02 38.35 7.93
CA GLY A 123 -0.78 39.05 8.26
C GLY A 123 0.51 38.25 8.01
N ASP A 124 0.40 36.94 7.76
CA ASP A 124 1.57 36.11 7.46
C ASP A 124 2.13 36.38 6.06
N PRO A 125 3.44 36.59 5.87
CA PRO A 125 4.01 36.76 4.55
C PRO A 125 3.94 35.47 3.74
N TYR A 126 3.92 35.57 2.41
CA TYR A 126 3.89 34.39 1.55
C TYR A 126 5.09 33.45 1.80
N ALA A 127 4.85 32.16 1.54
CA ALA A 127 5.92 31.16 1.49
C ALA A 127 6.75 31.39 0.22
N PRO A 128 8.06 31.07 0.23
CA PRO A 128 8.96 31.39 -0.89
C PRO A 128 8.46 30.88 -2.25
N LEU A 129 7.95 29.64 -2.29
CA LEU A 129 7.41 29.05 -3.51
C LEU A 129 6.13 29.75 -3.97
N THR A 130 5.27 30.20 -3.05
CA THR A 130 4.03 30.90 -3.40
C THR A 130 4.32 32.25 -4.06
N SER A 131 5.28 33.03 -3.54
CA SER A 131 5.71 34.28 -4.19
C SER A 131 6.25 34.02 -5.61
N ALA A 132 7.09 32.99 -5.77
CA ALA A 132 7.61 32.59 -7.08
C ALA A 132 6.51 32.11 -8.04
N GLN A 133 5.47 31.44 -7.54
CA GLN A 133 4.31 31.01 -8.33
C GLN A 133 3.51 32.18 -8.86
N TYR A 134 3.16 33.18 -8.04
CA TYR A 134 2.46 34.38 -8.51
C TYR A 134 3.26 35.13 -9.59
N PHE A 135 4.57 35.27 -9.40
CA PHE A 135 5.46 35.90 -10.38
C PHE A 135 5.49 35.14 -11.72
N SER A 136 5.62 33.81 -11.67
CA SER A 136 5.67 32.94 -12.85
C SER A 136 4.32 32.86 -13.60
N SER A 137 3.21 32.76 -12.85
CA SER A 137 1.87 32.79 -13.42
C SER A 137 1.56 34.12 -14.09
N PHE A 138 2.00 35.25 -13.49
CA PHE A 138 1.86 36.57 -14.11
C PHE A 138 2.71 36.68 -15.40
N LYS A 139 3.96 36.23 -15.37
CA LYS A 139 4.80 36.18 -16.57
C LYS A 139 4.14 35.40 -17.71
N THR A 140 3.43 34.31 -17.39
CA THR A 140 2.74 33.49 -18.40
C THR A 140 1.62 34.26 -19.10
N VAL A 141 0.77 34.98 -18.37
CA VAL A 141 -0.29 35.81 -18.98
C VAL A 141 0.27 37.01 -19.73
N LEU A 142 1.31 37.65 -19.19
CA LEU A 142 1.99 38.77 -19.83
C LEU A 142 2.54 38.37 -21.20
N PHE A 143 3.28 37.26 -21.28
CA PHE A 143 3.90 36.80 -22.53
C PHE A 143 2.86 36.28 -23.52
N LYS A 144 1.71 35.82 -23.04
CA LYS A 144 0.57 35.45 -23.89
C LYS A 144 -0.10 36.68 -24.51
N LYS A 145 -0.23 37.78 -23.77
CA LYS A 145 -0.77 39.05 -24.27
C LYS A 145 0.21 39.74 -25.22
N PHE A 146 1.50 39.76 -24.88
CA PHE A 146 2.55 40.44 -25.64
C PHE A 146 3.50 39.42 -26.27
N LYS A 147 3.15 38.96 -27.47
CA LYS A 147 3.86 37.89 -28.18
C LYS A 147 5.32 38.22 -28.52
N GLY A 148 5.72 39.49 -28.57
CA GLY A 148 7.12 39.86 -28.77
C GLY A 148 8.04 39.47 -27.61
N LEU A 149 7.48 39.14 -26.44
CA LEU A 149 8.21 38.50 -25.34
C LEU A 149 8.16 36.95 -25.40
N ALA A 150 7.32 36.37 -26.27
CA ALA A 150 7.15 34.92 -26.36
C ALA A 150 8.34 34.28 -27.11
N TYR A 151 8.94 33.26 -26.50
CA TYR A 151 10.19 32.67 -26.95
C TYR A 151 9.99 31.36 -27.75
N ARG A 152 10.89 31.11 -28.72
CA ARG A 152 10.88 29.91 -29.58
C ARG A 152 11.69 28.72 -29.02
N SER A 153 12.56 28.92 -28.02
CA SER A 153 13.41 27.84 -27.47
C SER A 153 13.75 27.94 -25.97
N SER A 154 14.07 29.13 -25.42
CA SER A 154 14.43 29.30 -23.99
C SER A 154 13.89 30.60 -23.37
N THR A 155 13.70 30.62 -22.05
CA THR A 155 13.19 31.78 -21.29
C THR A 155 14.22 32.94 -21.31
N PRO A 156 13.80 34.23 -21.34
CA PRO A 156 14.74 35.35 -21.34
C PRO A 156 15.59 35.42 -20.06
N GLU A 157 16.87 35.74 -20.21
CA GLU A 157 17.83 35.77 -19.11
C GLU A 157 17.43 36.76 -18.00
N TRP A 158 16.96 37.95 -18.36
CA TRP A 158 16.51 38.96 -17.40
C TRP A 158 15.40 38.43 -16.47
N TYR A 159 14.47 37.65 -17.01
CA TYR A 159 13.38 37.06 -16.23
C TYR A 159 13.92 35.96 -15.32
N GLU A 160 14.81 35.11 -15.82
CA GLU A 160 15.42 34.06 -14.99
C GLU A 160 16.19 34.65 -13.81
N GLN A 161 16.93 35.74 -14.04
CA GLN A 161 17.64 36.47 -12.97
C GLN A 161 16.66 37.02 -11.94
N LEU A 162 15.57 37.66 -12.36
CA LEU A 162 14.54 38.17 -11.44
C LEU A 162 13.84 37.05 -10.67
N TYR A 163 13.46 35.96 -11.34
CA TYR A 163 12.81 34.80 -10.72
C TYR A 163 13.72 34.12 -9.69
N ARG A 164 14.99 33.88 -10.03
CA ARG A 164 16.00 33.31 -9.12
C ARG A 164 16.27 34.26 -7.94
N GLY A 165 16.39 35.56 -8.21
CA GLY A 165 16.57 36.59 -7.20
C GLY A 165 15.41 36.66 -6.21
N LEU A 166 14.16 36.68 -6.70
CA LEU A 166 12.95 36.61 -5.89
C LEU A 166 12.94 35.38 -5.00
N ARG A 167 13.20 34.20 -5.57
CA ARG A 167 13.17 32.93 -4.84
C ARG A 167 14.22 32.89 -3.74
N MET A 168 15.44 33.35 -4.03
CA MET A 168 16.51 33.44 -3.04
C MET A 168 16.15 34.42 -1.91
N LYS A 169 15.74 35.64 -2.24
CA LYS A 169 15.36 36.65 -1.24
C LYS A 169 14.19 36.19 -0.38
N ALA A 170 13.15 35.61 -0.99
CA ALA A 170 12.00 35.08 -0.27
C ALA A 170 12.39 33.95 0.69
N THR A 171 13.35 33.11 0.28
CA THR A 171 13.93 32.04 1.11
C THR A 171 14.70 32.60 2.29
N VAL A 172 15.59 33.57 2.06
CA VAL A 172 16.37 34.22 3.12
C VAL A 172 15.44 34.90 4.13
N GLU A 173 14.44 35.65 3.66
CA GLU A 173 13.47 36.30 4.54
C GLU A 173 12.60 35.27 5.29
N CYS A 174 12.30 34.12 4.67
CA CYS A 174 11.64 33.00 5.35
C CYS A 174 12.49 32.42 6.48
N ILE A 175 13.79 32.23 6.27
CA ILE A 175 14.72 31.74 7.30
C ILE A 175 14.85 32.75 8.44
N LYS A 176 15.03 34.03 8.13
CA LYS A 176 15.19 35.10 9.14
C LYS A 176 14.03 35.17 10.12
N ARG A 177 12.80 34.93 9.63
CA ARG A 177 11.58 34.88 10.47
C ARG A 177 11.31 33.51 11.11
N GLY A 178 12.28 32.59 11.09
CA GLY A 178 12.13 31.24 11.63
C GLY A 178 11.20 30.33 10.84
N GLY A 179 10.82 30.72 9.62
CA GLY A 179 9.94 29.96 8.74
C GLY A 179 10.63 28.81 8.02
N ARG A 180 9.84 27.83 7.57
CA ARG A 180 10.33 26.66 6.84
C ARG A 180 10.40 26.94 5.33
N VAL A 181 11.59 26.75 4.74
CA VAL A 181 11.88 26.99 3.31
C VAL A 181 11.25 25.92 2.40
N THR A 182 11.12 24.70 2.90
CA THR A 182 10.53 23.58 2.13
C THR A 182 9.36 22.98 2.89
N LYS A 183 8.23 22.81 2.20
CA LYS A 183 7.18 21.87 2.60
C LYS A 183 7.57 20.46 2.16
N LYS A 184 8.69 19.93 2.64
CA LYS A 184 8.85 18.48 2.57
C LYS A 184 7.74 17.89 3.42
N ALA A 185 6.92 17.01 2.85
CA ALA A 185 5.87 16.37 3.60
C ALA A 185 6.51 15.65 4.79
N VAL A 186 6.03 15.93 5.99
CA VAL A 186 6.46 15.20 7.18
C VAL A 186 5.86 13.80 7.05
N GLY A 187 6.71 12.77 7.06
CA GLY A 187 6.26 11.38 7.11
C GLY A 187 5.91 10.96 8.53
N MET A 188 5.22 9.83 8.68
CA MET A 188 5.02 9.17 9.98
C MET A 188 5.83 7.86 10.01
N SER A 189 6.18 7.38 11.20
CA SER A 189 6.85 6.08 11.32
C SER A 189 5.90 4.95 10.91
N THR A 190 6.45 3.82 10.45
CA THR A 190 5.66 2.61 10.14
C THR A 190 4.86 2.14 11.35
N GLU A 191 5.39 2.29 12.57
CA GLU A 191 4.69 1.93 13.82
C GLU A 191 3.48 2.84 14.10
N ALA A 192 3.60 4.14 13.84
CA ALA A 192 2.47 5.07 13.94
C ALA A 192 1.42 4.76 12.86
N LEU A 193 1.84 4.36 11.66
CA LEU A 193 0.95 3.95 10.57
C LEU A 193 0.17 2.67 10.91
N LYS A 194 0.86 1.65 11.43
CA LYS A 194 0.26 0.41 11.93
C LYS A 194 -0.75 0.69 13.04
N SER A 195 -0.38 1.53 14.01
CA SER A 195 -1.27 1.93 15.11
C SER A 195 -2.49 2.69 14.60
N THR A 196 -2.31 3.55 13.60
CA THR A 196 -3.40 4.24 12.91
C THR A 196 -4.33 3.22 12.23
N ALA A 197 -3.80 2.27 11.45
CA ALA A 197 -4.60 1.25 10.79
C ALA A 197 -5.40 0.39 11.79
N LEU A 198 -4.80 0.02 12.92
CA LEU A 198 -5.47 -0.74 13.98
C LEU A 198 -6.60 0.08 14.63
N PHE A 199 -6.35 1.36 14.91
CA PHE A 199 -7.37 2.29 15.42
C PHE A 199 -8.58 2.36 14.49
N LEU A 200 -8.36 2.44 13.16
CA LEU A 200 -9.45 2.50 12.17
C LEU A 200 -10.31 1.22 12.19
N LEU A 201 -9.71 0.05 12.31
CA LEU A 201 -10.42 -1.24 12.37
C LEU A 201 -11.24 -1.44 13.66
N LYS A 202 -10.85 -0.78 14.74
CA LYS A 202 -11.52 -0.89 16.04
C LYS A 202 -12.72 0.05 16.19
N GLN A 203 -12.97 0.95 15.24
CA GLN A 203 -14.13 1.86 15.26
C GLN A 203 -15.48 1.14 15.25
N ASP A 204 -16.53 1.79 15.74
CA ASP A 204 -17.89 1.23 15.78
C ASP A 204 -18.44 0.97 14.36
N ASN A 205 -18.25 1.93 13.45
CA ASN A 205 -18.57 1.74 12.05
C ASN A 205 -17.47 0.93 11.37
N LYS A 206 -17.61 -0.39 11.39
CA LYS A 206 -16.63 -1.33 10.82
C LYS A 206 -16.42 -1.10 9.33
N SER A 207 -17.50 -1.01 8.54
CA SER A 207 -17.45 -0.79 7.08
C SER A 207 -16.60 0.42 6.71
N LEU A 208 -16.81 1.56 7.38
CA LEU A 208 -16.01 2.77 7.20
C LEU A 208 -14.56 2.58 7.64
N GLY A 209 -14.33 1.91 8.78
CA GLY A 209 -12.99 1.62 9.28
C GLY A 209 -12.13 0.79 8.31
N TYR A 210 -12.72 -0.20 7.62
CA TYR A 210 -12.03 -0.99 6.60
C TYR A 210 -11.72 -0.16 5.34
N GLU A 211 -12.65 0.70 4.87
CA GLU A 211 -12.37 1.62 3.75
C GLU A 211 -11.30 2.64 4.09
N ASP A 212 -11.38 3.28 5.25
CA ASP A 212 -10.41 4.27 5.74
C ASP A 212 -9.01 3.67 5.89
N ARG A 213 -8.90 2.40 6.32
CA ARG A 213 -7.62 1.67 6.34
C ARG A 213 -7.13 1.39 4.92
N ALA A 214 -7.99 0.86 4.05
CA ALA A 214 -7.60 0.46 2.70
C ALA A 214 -7.09 1.64 1.86
N ILE A 215 -7.72 2.82 1.96
CA ILE A 215 -7.23 4.04 1.29
C ILE A 215 -5.90 4.53 1.87
N LEU A 216 -5.73 4.48 3.19
CA LEU A 216 -4.50 4.89 3.87
C LEU A 216 -3.33 3.98 3.48
N VAL A 217 -3.55 2.67 3.45
CA VAL A 217 -2.57 1.67 3.00
C VAL A 217 -2.30 1.81 1.50
N THR A 218 -3.32 2.07 0.69
CA THR A 218 -3.14 2.35 -0.75
C THR A 218 -2.25 3.57 -0.95
N LEU A 219 -2.42 4.65 -0.20
CA LEU A 219 -1.55 5.84 -0.32
C LEU A 219 -0.15 5.65 0.26
N TYR A 220 0.03 4.66 1.13
CA TYR A 220 1.33 4.26 1.65
C TYR A 220 2.13 3.48 0.60
N HIS A 221 1.50 2.53 -0.09
CA HIS A 221 2.14 1.74 -1.15
C HIS A 221 2.18 2.45 -2.51
N ALA A 222 1.18 3.27 -2.82
CA ALA A 222 1.12 3.96 -4.09
C ALA A 222 2.11 5.11 -4.11
N VAL A 223 3.10 5.02 -5.00
CA VAL A 223 3.97 6.14 -5.39
C VAL A 223 3.19 7.22 -6.17
N GLY A 224 1.85 7.12 -6.26
CA GLY A 224 0.95 8.02 -6.97
C GLY A 224 0.28 9.10 -6.11
N ARG A 225 -0.43 10.05 -6.73
CA ARG A 225 -1.13 11.12 -5.99
C ARG A 225 -2.47 10.65 -5.46
N GLY A 226 -2.80 11.03 -4.23
CA GLY A 226 -4.10 10.72 -3.62
C GLY A 226 -5.31 11.36 -4.28
N GLY A 227 -5.12 12.17 -5.33
CA GLY A 227 -6.21 12.62 -6.21
C GLY A 227 -6.37 11.79 -7.47
N GLU A 228 -5.69 10.64 -7.58
CA GLU A 228 -5.87 9.66 -8.68
C GLU A 228 -6.58 8.39 -8.17
N VAL A 229 -6.65 8.22 -6.84
CA VAL A 229 -7.34 7.10 -6.20
C VAL A 229 -8.86 7.18 -6.36
N ASP A 230 -9.41 8.38 -6.49
CA ASP A 230 -10.85 8.61 -6.74
C ASP A 230 -11.31 8.08 -8.12
N SER A 231 -10.38 7.99 -9.08
CA SER A 231 -10.61 7.43 -10.41
C SER A 231 -10.33 5.93 -10.53
N SER A 232 -9.90 5.26 -9.44
CA SER A 232 -9.55 3.85 -9.47
C SER A 232 -10.81 2.96 -9.54
N THR A 233 -10.93 2.19 -10.62
CA THR A 233 -12.02 1.22 -10.85
C THR A 233 -11.47 -0.19 -11.00
N TRP A 234 -12.26 -1.20 -10.67
CA TRP A 234 -11.89 -2.60 -10.89
C TRP A 234 -11.75 -2.96 -12.37
N GLU A 235 -12.42 -2.23 -13.26
CA GLU A 235 -12.29 -2.40 -14.72
C GLU A 235 -10.91 -1.99 -15.25
N SER A 236 -10.22 -1.10 -14.53
CA SER A 236 -8.84 -0.68 -14.85
C SER A 236 -7.77 -1.58 -14.22
N ALA A 237 -8.18 -2.60 -13.46
CA ALA A 237 -7.26 -3.48 -12.76
C ALA A 237 -6.87 -4.69 -13.62
N GLN A 238 -5.58 -4.97 -13.69
CA GLN A 238 -5.02 -6.15 -14.36
C GLN A 238 -4.11 -6.90 -13.41
N TYR A 239 -4.16 -8.23 -13.42
CA TYR A 239 -3.23 -9.03 -12.63
C TYR A 239 -2.03 -9.45 -13.49
N ASP A 240 -0.84 -9.02 -13.07
CA ASP A 240 0.41 -9.45 -13.67
C ASP A 240 0.84 -10.76 -13.00
N THR A 241 0.71 -11.87 -13.74
CA THR A 241 1.05 -13.20 -13.24
C THR A 241 2.55 -13.38 -13.00
N ASP A 242 3.38 -12.79 -13.85
CA ASP A 242 4.83 -12.95 -13.80
C ASP A 242 5.41 -12.28 -12.56
N ARG A 243 4.88 -11.10 -12.23
CA ARG A 243 5.29 -10.35 -11.04
C ARG A 243 4.40 -10.62 -9.82
N SER A 244 3.31 -11.37 -10.00
CA SER A 244 2.33 -11.72 -8.96
C SER A 244 1.79 -10.49 -8.22
N MET A 245 1.30 -9.50 -8.98
CA MET A 245 0.81 -8.24 -8.44
C MET A 245 -0.36 -7.69 -9.24
N LEU A 246 -1.20 -6.90 -8.57
CA LEU A 246 -2.22 -6.12 -9.25
C LEU A 246 -1.62 -4.83 -9.79
N VAL A 247 -1.96 -4.52 -11.03
CA VAL A 247 -1.53 -3.34 -11.77
C VAL A 247 -2.77 -2.51 -12.09
N PHE A 248 -2.68 -1.21 -11.84
CA PHE A 248 -3.69 -0.24 -12.26
C PHE A 248 -3.07 0.76 -13.23
N ASP A 249 -3.82 1.14 -14.26
CA ASP A 249 -3.46 2.27 -15.09
C ASP A 249 -3.99 3.57 -14.47
N TRP A 250 -3.13 4.28 -13.73
CA TRP A 250 -3.51 5.55 -13.10
C TRP A 250 -3.23 6.70 -14.05
N GLY A 251 -4.26 7.50 -14.34
CA GLY A 251 -4.12 8.74 -15.11
C GLY A 251 -3.75 9.92 -14.21
N GLU A 252 -2.54 10.46 -14.34
CA GLU A 252 -2.19 11.76 -13.76
C GLU A 252 -2.99 12.86 -14.48
N SER A 253 -4.10 13.27 -13.88
CA SER A 253 -4.99 14.29 -14.45
C SER A 253 -4.29 15.64 -14.69
N LYS A 254 -3.16 15.91 -14.00
CA LYS A 254 -2.43 17.18 -14.14
C LYS A 254 -1.57 17.25 -15.39
N ASN A 255 -0.97 16.14 -15.81
CA ASN A 255 -0.04 16.10 -16.93
C ASN A 255 -0.57 15.30 -18.12
N GLY A 256 -1.75 14.66 -17.98
CA GLY A 256 -2.32 13.78 -18.99
C GLY A 256 -1.50 12.50 -19.21
N VAL A 257 -0.66 12.13 -18.24
CA VAL A 257 0.22 10.96 -18.31
C VAL A 257 -0.45 9.81 -17.58
N GLN A 258 -0.55 8.65 -18.22
CA GLN A 258 -0.90 7.40 -17.54
C GLN A 258 0.37 6.69 -17.09
N TYR A 259 0.33 6.11 -15.90
CA TYR A 259 1.41 5.29 -15.39
C TYR A 259 0.86 4.07 -14.67
N ALA A 260 1.57 2.96 -14.81
CA ALA A 260 1.24 1.72 -14.12
C ALA A 260 1.54 1.87 -12.63
N MET A 261 0.54 1.63 -11.79
CA MET A 261 0.67 1.52 -10.35
C MET A 261 0.64 0.06 -9.95
N THR A 262 1.72 -0.39 -9.32
CA THR A 262 1.85 -1.76 -8.82
C THR A 262 1.65 -1.78 -7.31
N MET A 263 0.82 -2.71 -6.84
CA MET A 263 0.57 -2.88 -5.40
C MET A 263 1.31 -4.11 -4.89
N HIS A 264 2.05 -3.94 -3.81
CA HIS A 264 2.92 -4.98 -3.26
C HIS A 264 2.45 -5.41 -1.86
N PRO A 265 2.65 -6.69 -1.49
CA PRO A 265 2.52 -7.13 -0.11
C PRO A 265 3.54 -6.44 0.79
N GLN A 266 3.26 -6.41 2.08
CA GLN A 266 4.17 -5.84 3.07
C GLN A 266 5.04 -6.92 3.72
N ASN A 267 6.29 -6.58 4.06
CA ASN A 267 7.11 -7.43 4.91
C ASN A 267 6.39 -7.67 6.26
N PRO A 268 6.13 -8.92 6.66
CA PRO A 268 5.44 -9.23 7.92
C PRO A 268 6.21 -8.74 9.16
N GLY A 269 7.53 -8.57 9.06
CA GLY A 269 8.40 -8.22 10.17
C GLY A 269 8.51 -9.35 11.21
N GLU A 270 9.26 -9.10 12.29
CA GLU A 270 9.47 -10.08 13.36
C GLU A 270 8.19 -10.36 14.16
N LYS A 271 7.31 -9.37 14.29
CA LYS A 271 6.05 -9.47 15.05
C LYS A 271 4.87 -9.99 14.21
N ASN A 272 5.09 -10.31 12.93
CA ASN A 272 4.05 -10.62 11.95
C ASN A 272 2.92 -9.55 11.90
N ASP A 273 3.20 -8.31 12.27
CA ASP A 273 2.24 -7.21 12.34
C ASP A 273 2.12 -6.45 11.01
N GLY A 274 2.85 -6.89 9.98
CA GLY A 274 2.79 -6.35 8.63
C GLY A 274 1.39 -6.38 8.01
N TRP A 275 0.49 -7.24 8.51
CA TRP A 275 -0.91 -7.30 8.08
C TRP A 275 -1.61 -5.94 8.14
N LEU A 276 -1.31 -5.09 9.12
CA LEU A 276 -1.94 -3.78 9.29
C LEU A 276 -1.73 -2.85 8.10
N THR A 277 -0.56 -2.96 7.50
CA THR A 277 -0.11 -2.16 6.35
C THR A 277 -0.04 -2.96 5.06
N ASP A 278 -0.34 -4.26 5.04
CA ASP A 278 -0.35 -5.06 3.82
C ASP A 278 -1.52 -4.68 2.93
N TRP A 279 -1.23 -4.30 1.67
CA TRP A 279 -2.23 -3.83 0.72
C TRP A 279 -3.26 -4.91 0.36
N ASN A 280 -2.83 -6.14 0.08
CA ASN A 280 -3.74 -7.23 -0.27
C ASN A 280 -4.68 -7.55 0.90
N HIS A 281 -4.14 -7.56 2.12
CA HIS A 281 -4.95 -7.75 3.32
C HIS A 281 -5.96 -6.61 3.52
N ALA A 282 -5.52 -5.35 3.36
CA ALA A 282 -6.37 -4.20 3.57
C ALA A 282 -7.53 -4.17 2.55
N MET A 283 -7.23 -4.46 1.28
CA MET A 283 -8.22 -4.53 0.22
C MET A 283 -9.19 -5.69 0.39
N ALA A 284 -8.70 -6.89 0.73
CA ALA A 284 -9.59 -8.03 0.99
C ALA A 284 -10.59 -7.71 2.11
N GLY A 285 -10.11 -7.12 3.21
CA GLY A 285 -10.98 -6.66 4.30
C GLY A 285 -12.00 -5.60 3.85
N HIS A 286 -11.60 -4.66 3.00
CA HIS A 286 -12.52 -3.64 2.47
C HIS A 286 -13.60 -4.23 1.55
N ILE A 287 -13.22 -5.09 0.60
CA ILE A 287 -14.12 -5.67 -0.39
C ILE A 287 -15.19 -6.54 0.30
N LEU A 288 -14.78 -7.35 1.28
CA LEU A 288 -15.67 -8.25 2.02
C LEU A 288 -16.71 -7.50 2.85
N GLN A 289 -16.50 -6.21 3.16
CA GLN A 289 -17.42 -5.43 3.97
C GLN A 289 -18.34 -4.52 3.17
N ASN A 290 -17.96 -4.16 1.93
CA ASN A 290 -18.61 -3.07 1.21
C ASN A 290 -19.15 -3.45 -0.18
N GLY A 291 -18.71 -4.55 -0.80
CA GLY A 291 -19.24 -5.11 -2.06
C GLY A 291 -19.47 -4.12 -3.22
N ILE A 292 -18.42 -3.68 -3.93
CA ILE A 292 -18.48 -2.42 -4.73
C ILE A 292 -17.71 -2.40 -6.06
N SER A 293 -18.26 -1.65 -7.03
CA SER A 293 -17.75 -1.45 -8.40
C SER A 293 -16.56 -0.47 -8.52
N TYR A 294 -16.44 0.47 -7.59
CA TYR A 294 -15.27 1.37 -7.47
C TYR A 294 -14.34 0.88 -6.36
N LEU A 295 -13.04 1.18 -6.47
CA LEU A 295 -12.06 0.78 -5.45
C LEU A 295 -12.33 1.46 -4.10
N PHE A 296 -12.77 2.72 -4.13
CA PHE A 296 -13.11 3.55 -2.95
C PHE A 296 -14.33 4.43 -3.23
N PRO A 297 -15.56 3.91 -3.13
CA PRO A 297 -16.79 4.62 -3.49
C PRO A 297 -16.96 5.92 -2.74
N ALA A 298 -16.58 5.97 -1.46
CA ALA A 298 -16.73 7.17 -0.65
C ALA A 298 -15.74 8.28 -1.05
N TYR A 299 -14.94 8.06 -2.09
CA TYR A 299 -13.97 8.98 -2.68
C TYR A 299 -14.31 9.36 -4.14
N THR A 300 -15.31 8.70 -4.74
CA THR A 300 -15.71 8.97 -6.13
C THR A 300 -16.36 10.35 -6.29
N GLY A 301 -16.11 11.01 -7.43
CA GLY A 301 -16.75 12.29 -7.77
C GLY A 301 -16.34 13.48 -6.91
N MET A 302 -15.26 13.38 -6.12
CA MET A 302 -14.79 14.48 -5.29
C MET A 302 -14.19 15.61 -6.14
N ALA A 303 -14.33 16.85 -5.66
CA ALA A 303 -13.63 17.99 -6.25
C ALA A 303 -12.10 17.78 -6.17
N PRO A 304 -11.30 18.36 -7.08
CA PRO A 304 -9.84 18.22 -7.08
C PRO A 304 -9.22 18.48 -5.71
N GLY A 305 -8.50 17.48 -5.17
CA GLY A 305 -7.89 17.54 -3.83
C GLY A 305 -8.81 17.10 -2.68
N GLY A 306 -10.05 16.72 -2.95
CA GLY A 306 -11.02 16.23 -1.97
C GLY A 306 -10.56 14.93 -1.28
N ALA A 307 -10.09 13.94 -2.06
CA ALA A 307 -9.55 12.69 -1.53
C ALA A 307 -8.34 12.91 -0.60
N ALA A 308 -7.41 13.77 -0.99
CA ALA A 308 -6.26 14.16 -0.17
C ALA A 308 -6.68 14.85 1.15
N THR A 309 -7.74 15.66 1.09
CA THR A 309 -8.32 16.34 2.26
C THR A 309 -8.99 15.33 3.20
N LYS A 310 -9.77 14.39 2.65
CA LYS A 310 -10.44 13.34 3.44
C LYS A 310 -9.44 12.44 4.15
N VAL A 311 -8.38 12.01 3.47
CA VAL A 311 -7.29 11.23 4.11
C VAL A 311 -6.60 12.02 5.21
N SER A 312 -6.35 13.32 5.01
CA SER A 312 -5.76 14.15 6.06
C SER A 312 -6.68 14.27 7.29
N LYS A 313 -8.01 14.25 7.09
CA LYS A 313 -8.99 14.17 8.19
C LYS A 313 -8.95 12.82 8.92
N ILE A 314 -8.73 11.71 8.21
CA ILE A 314 -8.56 10.38 8.82
C ILE A 314 -7.32 10.35 9.73
N ILE A 315 -6.20 10.86 9.24
CA ILE A 315 -4.95 10.97 10.01
C ILE A 315 -5.18 11.83 11.25
N LYS A 316 -5.84 12.99 11.09
CA LYS A 316 -6.20 13.86 12.22
C LYS A 316 -7.10 13.14 13.21
N LYS A 317 -8.13 12.41 12.76
CA LYS A 317 -9.02 11.62 13.62
C LYS A 317 -8.25 10.60 14.46
N ALA A 318 -7.29 9.89 13.87
CA ALA A 318 -6.47 8.93 14.60
C ALA A 318 -5.59 9.61 15.65
N ARG A 319 -4.97 10.74 15.31
CA ARG A 319 -4.17 11.55 16.25
C ARG A 319 -5.02 12.06 17.41
N ASP A 320 -6.16 12.68 17.10
CA ASP A 320 -7.08 13.22 18.09
C ASP A 320 -7.74 12.09 18.92
N GLY A 321 -7.77 10.86 18.39
CA GLY A 321 -8.19 9.63 19.05
C GLY A 321 -7.11 8.94 19.90
N GLY A 322 -5.93 9.55 20.06
CA GLY A 322 -4.88 9.06 20.96
C GLY A 322 -3.85 8.12 20.33
N VAL A 323 -3.71 8.08 19.01
CA VAL A 323 -2.61 7.34 18.37
C VAL A 323 -1.31 8.12 18.48
N ASP A 324 -0.35 7.57 19.24
CA ASP A 324 0.96 8.17 19.46
C ASP A 324 1.85 8.18 18.20
N GLY A 325 2.75 9.16 18.14
CA GLY A 325 3.78 9.24 17.09
C GLY A 325 3.31 9.82 15.75
N ILE A 326 2.06 10.30 15.64
CA ILE A 326 1.58 11.03 14.44
C ILE A 326 2.00 12.50 14.54
N PRO A 327 2.83 13.02 13.62
CA PRO A 327 3.23 14.43 13.63
C PRO A 327 2.05 15.40 13.47
N GLU A 328 2.14 16.58 14.07
CA GLU A 328 1.07 17.59 13.98
C GLU A 328 0.83 18.06 12.53
N GLU A 329 1.90 18.17 11.75
CA GLU A 329 1.87 18.59 10.34
C GLU A 329 1.64 17.43 9.36
N MET A 330 1.35 16.22 9.86
CA MET A 330 1.11 15.05 9.01
C MET A 330 -0.12 15.24 8.13
N ALA A 331 0.04 14.97 6.84
CA ALA A 331 -1.02 15.02 5.83
C ALA A 331 -0.90 13.84 4.87
N SER A 332 -1.90 13.66 4.00
CA SER A 332 -1.95 12.54 3.04
C SER A 332 -0.71 12.39 2.15
N HIS A 333 0.00 13.48 1.84
CA HIS A 333 1.26 13.43 1.09
C HIS A 333 2.43 12.83 1.86
N GLY A 334 2.39 12.87 3.20
CA GLY A 334 3.43 12.30 4.07
C GLY A 334 3.46 10.78 4.09
N LEU A 335 2.35 10.12 3.75
CA LEU A 335 2.24 8.64 3.72
C LEU A 335 3.19 7.99 2.71
N ARG A 336 3.61 8.73 1.69
CA ARG A 336 4.47 8.24 0.59
C ARG A 336 5.95 8.30 0.87
N VAL A 337 6.34 8.95 1.97
CA VAL A 337 7.77 9.10 2.31
C VAL A 337 8.36 7.77 2.81
N THR A 338 7.56 6.69 2.85
CA THR A 338 7.83 5.50 3.66
C THR A 338 7.45 4.14 3.05
N GLY A 339 7.04 4.04 1.77
CA GLY A 339 6.63 2.74 1.18
C GLY A 339 7.18 2.46 -0.23
N THR A 340 7.41 1.21 -0.66
CA THR A 340 7.71 -0.04 0.05
C THR A 340 8.70 -0.87 -0.76
N ASP A 341 9.37 -1.80 -0.07
CA ASP A 341 10.17 -2.89 -0.63
C ASP A 341 9.35 -3.77 -1.60
N VAL A 342 10.02 -4.35 -2.59
CA VAL A 342 9.40 -5.21 -3.61
C VAL A 342 9.31 -6.64 -3.07
N MET A 343 8.10 -7.09 -2.72
CA MET A 343 7.81 -8.46 -2.28
C MET A 343 6.98 -9.22 -3.32
N ILE A 344 7.19 -10.52 -3.43
CA ILE A 344 6.34 -11.46 -4.17
C ILE A 344 5.16 -11.83 -3.28
N ALA A 345 3.95 -11.79 -3.84
CA ALA A 345 2.72 -12.08 -3.11
C ALA A 345 2.62 -13.50 -2.54
N PRO A 346 1.94 -13.68 -1.40
CA PRO A 346 1.66 -15.01 -0.88
C PRO A 346 0.75 -15.79 -1.84
N SER A 347 0.92 -17.12 -1.85
CA SER A 347 0.18 -18.05 -2.70
C SER A 347 -0.47 -19.14 -1.85
N LEU A 348 -1.60 -19.66 -2.33
CA LEU A 348 -2.28 -20.83 -1.77
C LEU A 348 -1.57 -22.15 -2.08
N ASP A 349 -0.54 -22.15 -2.94
CA ASP A 349 0.26 -23.34 -3.26
C ASP A 349 0.95 -23.97 -2.04
N ALA A 350 1.03 -23.25 -0.92
CA ALA A 350 1.53 -23.79 0.35
C ALA A 350 0.57 -24.81 0.98
N ILE A 351 -0.72 -24.75 0.63
CA ILE A 351 -1.78 -25.54 1.27
C ILE A 351 -2.58 -26.38 0.28
N ILE A 352 -2.45 -26.15 -1.03
CA ILE A 352 -3.15 -26.91 -2.07
C ILE A 352 -2.39 -28.21 -2.37
N ASP A 353 -3.12 -29.33 -2.33
CA ASP A 353 -2.69 -30.64 -2.79
C ASP A 353 -3.79 -31.32 -3.64
N SER A 354 -3.53 -32.55 -4.10
CA SER A 354 -4.47 -33.30 -4.94
C SER A 354 -5.79 -33.66 -4.25
N ASN A 355 -5.84 -33.64 -2.90
CA ASN A 355 -6.98 -34.05 -2.10
C ASN A 355 -7.85 -32.86 -1.69
N ASN A 356 -7.28 -31.66 -1.59
CA ASN A 356 -7.99 -30.47 -1.10
C ASN A 356 -8.13 -29.33 -2.13
N ALA A 357 -7.58 -29.45 -3.35
CA ALA A 357 -7.62 -28.38 -4.35
C ALA A 357 -9.04 -27.82 -4.60
N GLN A 358 -10.04 -28.70 -4.75
CA GLN A 358 -11.42 -28.28 -4.96
C GLN A 358 -12.01 -27.58 -3.72
N MET A 359 -11.65 -28.04 -2.53
CA MET A 359 -12.09 -27.47 -1.26
C MET A 359 -11.53 -26.06 -1.07
N ILE A 360 -10.24 -25.84 -1.39
CA ILE A 360 -9.61 -24.52 -1.33
C ILE A 360 -10.18 -23.57 -2.40
N GLU A 361 -10.47 -24.07 -3.61
CA GLU A 361 -11.15 -23.27 -4.64
C GLU A 361 -12.55 -22.87 -4.18
N ASN A 362 -13.31 -23.79 -3.59
CA ASN A 362 -14.63 -23.51 -3.02
C ASN A 362 -14.53 -22.47 -1.89
N PHE A 363 -13.55 -22.60 -0.99
CA PHE A 363 -13.30 -21.61 0.06
C PHE A 363 -13.10 -20.20 -0.53
N CYS A 364 -12.28 -20.06 -1.57
CA CYS A 364 -12.05 -18.77 -2.22
C CYS A 364 -13.33 -18.24 -2.88
N ASN A 365 -14.12 -19.12 -3.50
CA ASN A 365 -15.40 -18.76 -4.09
C ASN A 365 -16.37 -18.24 -3.03
N GLU A 366 -16.60 -19.00 -1.96
CA GLU A 366 -17.53 -18.65 -0.87
C GLU A 366 -17.08 -17.38 -0.15
N LEU A 367 -15.78 -17.23 0.10
CA LEU A 367 -15.24 -16.06 0.79
C LEU A 367 -15.59 -14.77 0.05
N PHE A 368 -15.47 -14.75 -1.28
CA PHE A 368 -15.73 -13.56 -2.09
C PHE A 368 -17.10 -13.58 -2.78
N GLN A 369 -17.94 -14.60 -2.54
CA GLN A 369 -19.29 -14.72 -3.09
C GLN A 369 -20.17 -13.49 -2.79
N PRO A 370 -20.15 -12.92 -1.57
CA PRO A 370 -21.02 -11.79 -1.24
C PRO A 370 -20.62 -10.46 -1.91
N THR A 371 -19.52 -10.43 -2.66
CA THR A 371 -18.93 -9.20 -3.17
C THR A 371 -19.51 -8.84 -4.55
N ALA A 372 -19.76 -7.55 -4.81
CA ALA A 372 -20.29 -7.11 -6.11
C ALA A 372 -19.35 -7.37 -7.30
N ILE A 373 -18.07 -7.66 -7.02
CA ILE A 373 -17.04 -7.98 -8.02
C ILE A 373 -16.75 -9.48 -8.10
N HIS A 374 -17.58 -10.33 -7.50
CA HIS A 374 -17.37 -11.78 -7.47
C HIS A 374 -17.10 -12.38 -8.85
N ALA A 375 -17.90 -12.02 -9.86
CA ALA A 375 -17.72 -12.50 -11.22
C ALA A 375 -16.37 -12.07 -11.83
N LEU A 376 -15.89 -10.88 -11.49
CA LEU A 376 -14.58 -10.40 -11.93
C LEU A 376 -13.46 -11.17 -11.21
N LEU A 377 -13.59 -11.35 -9.89
CA LEU A 377 -12.66 -12.10 -9.05
C LEU A 377 -12.57 -13.58 -9.41
N ASN A 378 -13.61 -14.19 -9.97
CA ASN A 378 -13.57 -15.60 -10.39
C ASN A 378 -13.10 -15.81 -11.83
N ASN A 379 -13.06 -14.74 -12.62
CA ASN A 379 -12.66 -14.79 -14.02
C ASN A 379 -11.32 -14.05 -14.19
N GLN A 380 -11.37 -12.75 -14.52
CA GLN A 380 -10.21 -11.96 -14.92
C GLN A 380 -9.21 -11.76 -13.77
N LEU A 381 -9.70 -11.66 -12.54
CA LEU A 381 -8.89 -11.39 -11.35
C LEU A 381 -8.77 -12.62 -10.42
N LYS A 382 -8.88 -13.84 -10.97
CA LYS A 382 -8.77 -15.09 -10.18
C LYS A 382 -7.48 -15.22 -9.40
N HIS A 383 -6.34 -14.89 -10.00
CA HIS A 383 -5.08 -14.92 -9.28
C HIS A 383 -5.03 -13.90 -8.14
N PHE A 384 -5.57 -12.70 -8.36
CA PHE A 384 -5.68 -11.69 -7.31
C PHE A 384 -6.59 -12.12 -6.15
N ARG A 385 -7.75 -12.72 -6.46
CA ARG A 385 -8.63 -13.35 -5.46
C ARG A 385 -7.87 -14.35 -4.59
N ASN A 386 -7.09 -15.22 -5.22
CA ASN A 386 -6.29 -16.22 -4.51
C ASN A 386 -5.19 -15.58 -3.65
N THR A 387 -4.53 -14.53 -4.14
CA THR A 387 -3.55 -13.75 -3.35
C THR A 387 -4.21 -13.10 -2.13
N MET A 388 -5.40 -12.51 -2.29
CA MET A 388 -6.14 -11.95 -1.16
C MET A 388 -6.51 -13.02 -0.13
N ALA A 389 -7.04 -14.16 -0.58
CA ALA A 389 -7.35 -15.30 0.31
C ALA A 389 -6.09 -15.81 1.04
N ALA A 390 -4.98 -15.99 0.31
CA ALA A 390 -3.70 -16.40 0.89
C ALA A 390 -3.22 -15.42 1.95
N THR A 391 -3.33 -14.11 1.68
CA THR A 391 -2.93 -13.07 2.63
C THR A 391 -3.82 -13.06 3.88
N LEU A 392 -5.14 -13.24 3.73
CA LEU A 392 -6.06 -13.34 4.86
C LEU A 392 -5.77 -14.55 5.74
N LEU A 393 -5.49 -15.70 5.12
CA LEU A 393 -5.11 -16.93 5.84
C LEU A 393 -3.74 -16.78 6.50
N MET A 394 -2.74 -16.22 5.80
CA MET A 394 -1.39 -15.99 6.31
C MET A 394 -1.37 -15.18 7.61
N TYR A 395 -2.23 -14.16 7.71
CA TYR A 395 -2.35 -13.28 8.88
C TYR A 395 -3.56 -13.59 9.77
N TYR A 396 -4.16 -14.77 9.63
CA TYR A 396 -5.39 -15.14 10.33
C TYR A 396 -5.22 -15.09 11.86
N ARG A 397 -4.09 -15.59 12.38
CA ARG A 397 -3.83 -15.66 13.83
C ARG A 397 -3.71 -14.26 14.44
N GLU A 398 -2.90 -13.42 13.83
CA GLU A 398 -2.61 -12.05 14.28
C GLU A 398 -3.88 -11.19 14.20
N THR A 399 -4.64 -11.32 13.11
CA THR A 399 -5.92 -10.60 12.92
C THR A 399 -6.95 -11.05 13.95
N LYS A 400 -7.10 -12.36 14.18
CA LYS A 400 -8.02 -12.91 15.18
C LYS A 400 -7.64 -12.49 16.59
N ALA A 401 -6.35 -12.50 16.92
CA ALA A 401 -5.85 -12.06 18.22
C ALA A 401 -6.11 -10.55 18.46
N ALA A 402 -5.91 -9.72 17.42
CA ALA A 402 -6.02 -8.27 17.55
C ALA A 402 -7.48 -7.74 17.53
N LEU A 403 -8.36 -8.39 16.75
CA LEU A 403 -9.73 -7.92 16.51
C LEU A 403 -10.82 -8.80 17.15
N GLY A 404 -10.47 -10.02 17.57
CA GLY A 404 -11.40 -10.99 18.15
C GLY A 404 -12.18 -11.81 17.12
N HIS A 405 -12.80 -12.88 17.60
CA HIS A 405 -13.56 -13.84 16.78
C HIS A 405 -14.83 -13.23 16.16
N ASN A 406 -15.43 -12.24 16.84
CA ASN A 406 -16.64 -11.57 16.37
C ASN A 406 -16.39 -10.49 15.34
N CYS A 407 -15.13 -10.18 14.98
CA CYS A 407 -14.91 -9.16 13.97
C CYS A 407 -15.39 -9.65 12.59
N PRO A 408 -15.97 -8.76 11.76
CA PRO A 408 -16.61 -9.16 10.51
C PRO A 408 -15.71 -9.96 9.56
N LEU A 409 -14.41 -9.61 9.51
CA LEU A 409 -13.43 -10.31 8.69
C LEU A 409 -13.21 -11.77 9.13
N ILE A 410 -13.08 -12.02 10.43
CA ILE A 410 -12.89 -13.38 10.95
C ILE A 410 -14.15 -14.22 10.76
N ARG A 411 -15.34 -13.63 10.95
CA ARG A 411 -16.59 -14.33 10.64
C ARG A 411 -16.73 -14.70 9.16
N ALA A 412 -16.30 -13.82 8.25
CA ALA A 412 -16.32 -14.11 6.82
C ALA A 412 -15.40 -15.29 6.47
N ILE A 413 -14.20 -15.33 7.06
CA ILE A 413 -13.26 -16.46 6.90
C ILE A 413 -13.87 -17.75 7.47
N HIS A 414 -14.48 -17.70 8.66
CA HIS A 414 -15.10 -18.88 9.28
C HIS A 414 -16.31 -19.39 8.51
N GLY A 415 -17.20 -18.49 8.06
CA GLY A 415 -18.35 -18.85 7.23
C GLY A 415 -17.90 -19.55 5.95
N ALA A 416 -16.98 -18.94 5.19
CA ALA A 416 -16.44 -19.53 3.97
C ALA A 416 -15.74 -20.88 4.22
N ALA A 417 -15.05 -21.06 5.35
CA ALA A 417 -14.45 -22.33 5.72
C ALA A 417 -15.52 -23.41 5.94
N LEU A 418 -16.55 -23.12 6.73
CA LEU A 418 -17.64 -24.05 6.99
C LEU A 418 -18.40 -24.42 5.70
N ASP A 419 -18.73 -23.43 4.88
CA ASP A 419 -19.50 -23.61 3.64
C ASP A 419 -18.70 -24.40 2.58
N SER A 420 -17.37 -24.32 2.62
CA SER A 420 -16.48 -25.09 1.74
C SER A 420 -16.10 -26.48 2.27
N GLY A 421 -16.50 -26.82 3.50
CA GLY A 421 -16.15 -28.09 4.16
C GLY A 421 -14.75 -28.11 4.77
N LEU A 422 -14.11 -26.95 4.95
CA LEU A 422 -12.86 -26.81 5.69
C LEU A 422 -13.10 -26.83 7.20
N SER A 423 -12.27 -27.58 7.92
CA SER A 423 -12.27 -27.51 9.38
C SER A 423 -11.69 -26.17 9.84
N LEU A 424 -12.36 -25.53 10.81
CA LEU A 424 -11.82 -24.33 11.46
C LEU A 424 -10.48 -24.59 12.16
N GLY A 425 -10.21 -25.86 12.53
CA GLY A 425 -8.94 -26.31 13.09
C GLY A 425 -7.78 -26.29 12.09
N ASP A 426 -8.06 -26.28 10.78
CA ASP A 426 -7.02 -26.23 9.74
C ASP A 426 -6.54 -24.79 9.48
N LEU A 427 -7.34 -23.76 9.76
CA LEU A 427 -7.00 -22.37 9.49
C LEU A 427 -5.69 -21.91 10.17
N PRO A 428 -5.42 -22.23 11.46
CA PRO A 428 -4.13 -21.95 12.07
C PRO A 428 -2.96 -22.65 11.37
N ARG A 429 -3.15 -23.88 10.88
CA ARG A 429 -2.10 -24.63 10.17
C ARG A 429 -1.83 -24.02 8.80
N PHE A 430 -2.88 -23.61 8.08
CA PHE A 430 -2.74 -22.92 6.80
C PHE A 430 -2.00 -21.60 6.93
N ALA A 431 -2.28 -20.84 8.00
CA ALA A 431 -1.56 -19.61 8.30
C ALA A 431 -0.04 -19.84 8.38
N ASP A 432 0.39 -20.86 9.13
CA ASP A 432 1.81 -21.19 9.31
C ASP A 432 2.47 -21.63 8.01
N LEU A 433 1.81 -22.49 7.23
CA LEU A 433 2.33 -22.99 5.95
C LEU A 433 2.51 -21.86 4.93
N ILE A 434 1.50 -20.99 4.79
CA ILE A 434 1.58 -19.85 3.86
C ILE A 434 2.66 -18.87 4.31
N MET A 435 2.74 -18.54 5.62
CA MET A 435 3.76 -17.65 6.16
C MET A 435 5.18 -18.20 5.96
N LYS A 436 5.40 -19.50 6.23
CA LYS A 436 6.70 -20.17 6.01
C LYS A 436 7.11 -20.07 4.55
N ARG A 437 6.21 -20.42 3.61
CA ARG A 437 6.47 -20.30 2.17
C ARG A 437 6.75 -18.85 1.75
N PHE A 438 5.95 -17.90 2.24
CA PHE A 438 6.12 -16.48 1.92
C PHE A 438 7.50 -15.98 2.34
N LYS A 439 7.95 -16.28 3.56
CA LYS A 439 9.28 -15.89 4.05
C LYS A 439 10.41 -16.53 3.25
N ILE A 440 10.27 -17.79 2.84
CA ILE A 440 11.25 -18.47 1.98
C ILE A 440 11.37 -17.79 0.62
N VAL A 441 10.24 -17.56 -0.06
CA VAL A 441 10.20 -16.94 -1.39
C VAL A 441 10.75 -15.50 -1.37
N ASN A 442 10.53 -14.79 -0.26
CA ASN A 442 10.94 -13.39 -0.10
C ASN A 442 12.22 -13.20 0.73
N ALA A 443 12.97 -14.25 1.05
CA ALA A 443 14.12 -14.15 1.95
C ALA A 443 15.14 -13.07 1.52
N GLN A 444 15.38 -12.95 0.21
CA GLN A 444 16.28 -11.93 -0.35
C GLN A 444 15.67 -10.51 -0.35
N ASN A 445 14.35 -10.39 -0.40
CA ASN A 445 13.65 -9.11 -0.40
C ASN A 445 13.43 -8.59 1.03
N MET A 446 13.43 -9.47 2.03
CA MET A 446 13.18 -9.14 3.44
C MET A 446 14.40 -8.54 4.17
N THR A 447 15.59 -8.61 3.59
CA THR A 447 16.81 -8.08 4.21
C THR A 447 17.74 -7.49 3.15
N THR A 448 18.38 -6.36 3.48
CA THR A 448 19.45 -5.79 2.66
C THR A 448 20.77 -6.56 2.77
N ASP A 449 20.89 -7.39 3.80
CA ASP A 449 22.04 -8.24 4.09
C ASP A 449 21.81 -9.64 3.52
N LYS A 450 22.63 -10.00 2.51
CA LYS A 450 22.55 -11.29 1.81
C LYS A 450 22.92 -12.46 2.72
N ASP A 451 23.81 -12.26 3.69
CA ASP A 451 24.25 -13.33 4.58
C ASP A 451 23.13 -13.73 5.52
N LYS A 452 22.35 -12.76 6.02
CA LYS A 452 21.12 -13.02 6.78
C LYS A 452 20.06 -13.77 5.96
N ALA A 453 19.92 -13.45 4.67
CA ALA A 453 19.00 -14.17 3.80
C ALA A 453 19.44 -15.63 3.62
N ILE A 454 20.75 -15.87 3.44
CA ILE A 454 21.33 -17.21 3.32
C ILE A 454 21.16 -17.99 4.62
N GLU A 455 21.41 -17.36 5.78
CA GLU A 455 21.21 -17.97 7.10
C GLU A 455 19.75 -18.41 7.29
N PHE A 456 18.81 -17.51 7.00
CA PHE A 456 17.37 -17.81 7.06
C PHE A 456 16.98 -18.99 6.17
N LEU A 457 17.42 -18.99 4.90
CA LEU A 457 17.16 -20.08 3.96
C LEU A 457 17.81 -21.40 4.40
N THR A 458 19.01 -21.33 4.97
CA THR A 458 19.71 -22.51 5.50
C THR A 458 18.94 -23.13 6.66
N ASN A 459 18.49 -22.31 7.61
CA ASN A 459 17.68 -22.76 8.74
C ASN A 459 16.35 -23.39 8.27
N ALA A 460 15.66 -22.76 7.32
CA ALA A 460 14.44 -23.31 6.74
C ALA A 460 14.67 -24.67 6.04
N CYS A 461 15.79 -24.82 5.32
CA CYS A 461 16.19 -26.10 4.71
C CYS A 461 16.47 -27.17 5.77
N VAL A 462 17.13 -26.82 6.88
CA VAL A 462 17.40 -27.76 7.99
C VAL A 462 16.09 -28.24 8.61
N GLU A 463 15.17 -27.34 8.93
CA GLU A 463 13.84 -27.69 9.45
C GLU A 463 13.08 -28.63 8.50
N MET A 464 13.06 -28.30 7.20
CA MET A 464 12.41 -29.16 6.20
C MET A 464 13.05 -30.55 6.11
N LEU A 465 14.37 -30.66 6.27
CA LEU A 465 15.06 -31.95 6.29
C LEU A 465 14.74 -32.75 7.55
N GLU A 466 14.55 -32.09 8.70
CA GLU A 466 14.11 -32.73 9.94
C GLU A 466 12.67 -33.23 9.83
N GLU A 467 11.75 -32.41 9.33
CA GLU A 467 10.36 -32.80 9.03
C GLU A 467 10.32 -34.00 8.06
N GLN A 468 11.15 -33.99 7.00
CA GLN A 468 11.24 -35.12 6.07
C GLN A 468 11.75 -36.41 6.75
N LYS A 469 12.71 -36.31 7.67
CA LYS A 469 13.20 -37.47 8.42
C LYS A 469 12.10 -38.06 9.31
N GLU A 470 11.34 -37.20 9.98
CA GLU A 470 10.22 -37.61 10.84
C GLU A 470 9.09 -38.26 10.04
N ILE A 471 8.71 -37.67 8.91
CA ILE A 471 7.72 -38.24 7.98
C ILE A 471 8.21 -39.59 7.48
N LYS A 472 9.48 -39.69 7.07
CA LYS A 472 10.06 -40.96 6.59
C LYS A 472 10.06 -42.03 7.68
N ALA A 473 10.38 -41.67 8.93
CA ALA A 473 10.31 -42.59 10.06
C ALA A 473 8.87 -43.09 10.30
N THR A 474 7.89 -42.18 10.22
CA THR A 474 6.47 -42.50 10.37
C THR A 474 5.97 -43.43 9.25
N VAL A 475 6.36 -43.17 8.00
CA VAL A 475 6.01 -44.02 6.85
C VAL A 475 6.64 -45.41 6.97
N VAL A 476 7.87 -45.51 7.48
CA VAL A 476 8.48 -46.82 7.77
C VAL A 476 7.69 -47.56 8.84
N GLY A 477 7.31 -46.90 9.94
CA GLY A 477 6.46 -47.49 10.98
C GLY A 477 5.13 -48.02 10.43
N LEU A 478 4.42 -47.20 9.65
CA LEU A 478 3.15 -47.62 9.02
C LEU A 478 3.32 -48.81 8.07
N LYS A 479 4.44 -48.88 7.35
CA LYS A 479 4.74 -50.01 6.46
C LYS A 479 4.99 -51.29 7.26
N ASP A 480 5.67 -51.19 8.39
CA ASP A 480 5.93 -52.32 9.28
C ASP A 480 4.62 -52.82 9.92
N ASP A 481 3.75 -51.91 10.39
CA ASP A 481 2.41 -52.23 10.89
C ASP A 481 1.55 -52.91 9.82
N THR A 482 1.61 -52.40 8.58
CA THR A 482 0.88 -52.99 7.44
C THR A 482 1.37 -54.41 7.14
N ASN A 483 2.67 -54.65 7.21
CA ASN A 483 3.25 -55.98 7.03
C ASN A 483 2.84 -56.94 8.16
N GLU A 484 2.77 -56.45 9.41
CA GLU A 484 2.29 -57.24 10.55
C GLU A 484 0.82 -57.65 10.39
N ILE A 485 -0.05 -56.70 10.01
CA ILE A 485 -1.47 -56.97 9.74
C ILE A 485 -1.62 -57.99 8.62
N LYS A 486 -0.83 -57.86 7.54
CA LYS A 486 -0.84 -58.83 6.44
C LYS A 486 -0.41 -60.23 6.90
N GLY A 487 0.63 -60.33 7.72
CA GLY A 487 1.06 -61.61 8.31
C GLY A 487 -0.02 -62.24 9.22
N LYS A 488 -0.71 -61.44 10.03
CA LYS A 488 -1.87 -61.89 10.82
C LYS A 488 -3.03 -62.35 9.95
N LEU A 489 -3.31 -61.65 8.84
CA LEU A 489 -4.34 -62.03 7.88
C LEU A 489 -4.00 -63.36 7.20
N ASP A 490 -2.75 -63.57 6.79
CA ASP A 490 -2.29 -64.82 6.20
C ASP A 490 -2.39 -65.99 7.20
N GLN A 491 -2.11 -65.76 8.49
CA GLN A 491 -2.32 -66.76 9.55
C GLN A 491 -3.82 -67.09 9.73
N VAL A 492 -4.70 -66.09 9.71
CA VAL A 492 -6.15 -66.30 9.79
C VAL A 492 -6.67 -67.05 8.58
N LEU A 493 -6.21 -66.70 7.37
CA LEU A 493 -6.57 -67.41 6.14
C LEU A 493 -6.09 -68.87 6.18
N GLY A 494 -4.85 -69.12 6.59
CA GLY A 494 -4.31 -70.47 6.77
C GLY A 494 -5.08 -71.28 7.83
N ALA A 495 -5.49 -70.64 8.93
CA ALA A 495 -6.34 -71.28 9.94
C ALA A 495 -7.74 -71.62 9.40
N ILE A 496 -8.34 -70.75 8.58
CA ILE A 496 -9.63 -70.98 7.92
C ILE A 496 -9.54 -72.11 6.89
N GLU A 497 -8.46 -72.19 6.11
CA GLU A 497 -8.22 -73.31 5.19
C GLU A 497 -8.05 -74.63 5.93
N THR A 498 -7.29 -74.62 7.04
CA THR A 498 -7.10 -75.80 7.89
C THR A 498 -8.41 -76.25 8.54
N LEU A 499 -9.25 -75.31 8.99
CA LEU A 499 -10.59 -75.58 9.51
C LEU A 499 -11.53 -76.11 8.42
N SER A 500 -11.45 -75.59 7.19
CA SER A 500 -12.25 -76.07 6.04
C SER A 500 -11.86 -77.48 5.59
N LEU A 501 -10.62 -77.90 5.82
CA LEU A 501 -10.14 -79.27 5.54
C LEU A 501 -10.47 -80.27 6.65
N THR A 502 -10.78 -79.81 7.87
CA THR A 502 -10.99 -80.66 9.06
C THR A 502 -12.42 -80.72 9.56
N THR A 503 -13.36 -79.98 8.97
CA THR A 503 -14.79 -80.05 9.34
C THR A 503 -15.57 -81.05 8.47
N PRO A 504 -16.22 -82.07 9.07
CA PRO A 504 -17.16 -82.92 8.34
C PRO A 504 -18.38 -82.11 7.91
N ARG A 505 -18.77 -82.25 6.64
CA ARG A 505 -20.01 -81.69 6.07
C ARG A 505 -21.23 -82.12 6.90
N ALA A 506 -21.87 -81.17 7.58
CA ALA A 506 -23.21 -81.31 8.13
C ALA A 506 -24.16 -80.30 7.43
N PRO A 507 -25.47 -80.62 7.30
CA PRO A 507 -26.35 -79.95 6.37
C PRO A 507 -26.89 -78.61 6.90
N SER A 508 -27.17 -77.75 5.93
CA SER A 508 -27.69 -76.39 6.04
C SER A 508 -28.87 -76.22 7.00
N SER A 509 -28.72 -75.32 7.97
CA SER A 509 -29.85 -74.67 8.65
C SER A 509 -29.86 -73.19 8.31
N GLY A 510 -30.93 -72.73 7.67
CA GLY A 510 -31.13 -71.32 7.33
C GLY A 510 -31.23 -70.43 8.58
N SER A 511 -30.66 -69.22 8.49
CA SER A 511 -30.94 -68.17 9.45
C SER A 511 -30.87 -66.77 8.83
N LYS A 512 -32.05 -66.17 8.78
CA LYS A 512 -32.44 -64.76 8.99
C LYS A 512 -31.43 -63.64 8.69
N ARG A 513 -31.78 -62.92 7.62
CA ARG A 513 -31.48 -61.52 7.30
C ARG A 513 -31.51 -60.61 8.55
N ARG A 514 -30.37 -60.02 8.93
CA ARG A 514 -30.30 -58.87 9.85
C ARG A 514 -30.73 -57.60 9.10
N ARG A 515 -31.71 -56.88 9.65
CA ARG A 515 -32.06 -55.51 9.25
C ARG A 515 -30.90 -54.57 9.61
N ARG A 516 -30.56 -53.67 8.70
CA ARG A 516 -29.77 -52.47 8.98
C ARG A 516 -30.56 -51.58 9.94
N HIS A 517 -29.92 -51.14 11.00
CA HIS A 517 -30.35 -49.99 11.78
C HIS A 517 -29.56 -48.81 11.21
N ASP A 518 -30.21 -48.04 10.34
CA ASP A 518 -29.87 -46.64 10.16
C ASP A 518 -30.56 -45.88 11.32
N ASP A 519 -30.05 -44.69 11.65
CA ASP A 519 -30.43 -43.77 12.74
C ASP A 519 -29.39 -43.69 13.87
N ILE A 520 -28.34 -42.91 13.62
CA ILE A 520 -27.59 -42.20 14.67
C ILE A 520 -27.94 -40.72 14.49
N ASP A 521 -28.52 -40.14 15.54
CA ASP A 521 -28.93 -38.75 15.63
C ASP A 521 -27.69 -37.83 15.72
N PRO A 522 -27.54 -36.79 14.87
CA PRO A 522 -26.39 -35.89 14.88
C PRO A 522 -26.12 -35.19 16.23
N GLU A 523 -27.13 -35.03 17.09
CA GLU A 523 -26.97 -34.39 18.41
C GLU A 523 -26.24 -35.29 19.44
N GLU A 524 -26.13 -36.60 19.20
CA GLU A 524 -25.45 -37.53 20.11
C GLU A 524 -23.92 -37.60 19.90
N LEU A 525 -23.39 -36.99 18.82
CA LEU A 525 -21.95 -36.96 18.53
C LEU A 525 -21.19 -35.87 19.28
N ASP A 526 -21.82 -34.74 19.60
CA ASP A 526 -21.17 -33.60 20.28
C ASP A 526 -20.88 -33.89 21.76
N SER A 527 -21.77 -34.60 22.44
CA SER A 527 -21.58 -34.96 23.86
C SER A 527 -20.43 -35.95 24.10
N ARG A 528 -20.02 -36.71 23.07
CA ARG A 528 -18.93 -37.71 23.18
C ARG A 528 -17.55 -37.13 22.86
N LEU A 529 -17.49 -35.92 22.32
CA LEU A 529 -16.23 -35.21 22.05
C LEU A 529 -15.81 -34.28 23.21
N GLU A 530 -16.72 -33.93 24.11
CA GLU A 530 -16.40 -33.14 25.32
C GLU A 530 -15.79 -33.99 26.46
N ASP A 531 -16.05 -35.29 26.53
CA ASP A 531 -15.56 -36.19 27.61
C ASP A 531 -14.18 -36.85 27.32
N GLY A 532 -13.48 -36.41 26.27
CA GLY A 532 -12.25 -37.02 25.77
C GLY A 532 -10.93 -36.35 26.15
N ALA A 533 -10.90 -35.40 27.09
CA ALA A 533 -9.65 -34.74 27.51
C ALA A 533 -9.05 -35.40 28.78
N PRO A 534 -7.82 -35.94 28.75
CA PRO A 534 -7.17 -36.43 29.95
C PRO A 534 -6.73 -35.24 30.82
N THR A 535 -7.45 -34.98 31.91
CA THR A 535 -6.93 -34.14 33.00
C THR A 535 -5.74 -34.85 33.65
N ALA A 536 -4.55 -34.28 33.44
CA ALA A 536 -3.33 -34.65 34.13
C ALA A 536 -3.53 -34.53 35.66
N ALA A 537 -3.37 -35.65 36.37
CA ALA A 537 -3.35 -35.70 37.81
C ALA A 537 -2.09 -34.99 38.34
N ALA A 538 -2.25 -33.74 38.77
CA ALA A 538 -1.25 -33.05 39.59
C ALA A 538 -1.37 -33.55 41.04
N ALA A 539 -0.28 -34.14 41.54
CA ALA A 539 -0.14 -34.58 42.91
C ALA A 539 -0.37 -33.41 43.89
N GLN A 540 -1.30 -33.58 44.83
CA GLN A 540 -1.50 -32.67 45.95
C GLN A 540 -0.33 -32.77 46.94
N PRO A 541 0.29 -31.65 47.34
CA PRO A 541 1.10 -31.61 48.55
C PRO A 541 0.17 -31.51 49.77
N ALA A 542 0.47 -32.33 50.78
CA ALA A 542 -0.24 -32.36 52.06
C ALA A 542 -0.27 -30.98 52.72
N GLN A 543 -1.47 -30.49 53.07
CA GLN A 543 -1.64 -29.33 53.93
C GLN A 543 -1.56 -29.74 55.42
N PRO A 544 -0.81 -28.99 56.25
CA PRO A 544 -0.80 -29.19 57.70
C PRO A 544 -2.02 -28.52 58.35
N ALA A 545 -2.56 -29.17 59.37
CA ALA A 545 -3.63 -28.66 60.21
C ALA A 545 -3.17 -27.44 61.03
N ALA A 546 -3.96 -26.36 61.02
CA ALA A 546 -3.80 -25.23 61.94
C ALA A 546 -5.15 -24.62 62.36
N ALA A 547 -5.47 -24.84 63.63
CA ALA A 547 -6.12 -24.00 64.63
C ALA A 547 -7.35 -23.13 64.27
N GLN A 548 -8.47 -23.47 64.92
CA GLN A 548 -9.64 -22.61 65.15
C GLN A 548 -9.30 -21.39 66.00
N PRO A 549 -9.87 -20.20 65.73
CA PRO A 549 -9.93 -19.12 66.70
C PRO A 549 -11.27 -19.11 67.46
N ALA A 550 -11.14 -18.87 68.77
CA ALA A 550 -12.18 -18.84 69.77
C ALA A 550 -13.16 -17.66 69.64
N GLN A 551 -14.39 -17.89 70.08
CA GLN A 551 -15.44 -16.90 70.29
C GLN A 551 -15.05 -15.84 71.35
N PRO A 552 -15.47 -14.57 71.22
CA PRO A 552 -15.43 -13.62 72.31
C PRO A 552 -16.72 -13.68 73.14
N ALA A 553 -16.55 -13.70 74.47
CA ALA A 553 -17.62 -13.47 75.43
C ALA A 553 -17.75 -11.97 75.76
N ALA A 554 -19.00 -11.49 75.71
CA ALA A 554 -19.63 -10.42 76.48
C ALA A 554 -18.90 -9.09 76.73
N ALA A 555 -19.48 -8.02 76.19
CA ALA A 555 -20.00 -6.88 76.96
C ALA A 555 -21.28 -6.36 76.29
#